data_AF-A0A0N5C0N7-F1
#
_entry.id   AF-A0A0N5C0N7-F1
#
_cell.length_a   1.000
_cell.length_b   1.000
_cell.length_c   1.000
_cell.angle_alpha   90.00
_cell.angle_beta   90.00
_cell.angle_gamma   90.00
#
_symmetry.space_group_name_H-M   'P 1'
#
loop_
_entity.id
_entity.type
_entity.pdbx_description
1 polymer ?
#
loop_
_entity_poly.entity_id
_entity_poly.type
_entity_poly.pdbx_seq_one_letter_code
_entity_poly.pdbx_strand_id
1 'polypeptide(L)'
;MEKTIRNTTFSPYSHKINKGIASGQITLSNVTVSNFLPPGIVYRPYDGGFLEMISSNGKGDIVANWDIYSEYLAYLKFPLKGKVYGTVSGLKSEVSIKINHENNFIIHQCSAHFSTFDLKLSGSFAANVLHFFRDVIAKALKRRGEEYYCQLVKESLVPWLKSEIIRLPEFFEFNYDGKVSISQSLTHIDTTDRFLDLVMNNKIYSSSGSIIETVSPLPLRSYNNTPIPVRMMEVFVSEQTIQEVMTSAHMAGQFKSNFTSPFLRTDCDGLCLGILLPGLKNEVGSTQLRIFVRSTIPPIIRLQNQKALMLLNVSLEIYRNEPFEIEEIGSDIEDNVISDISSIFSTSPIDYSVLSINIHCEADLQLRISEKKLRGEVGIRESRAQLKENKFSEMGQQTVDLIVNMSLPFLEDAIYGFLENGLDISEIIKIPSSNEAILIQQGFVHILADLEMYKGN
;
A
#
# COMPACT_ATOMS: atom_id res chain seq x y z
N MET A 1 -13.93 -5.88 20.00
CA MET A 1 -14.13 -5.65 21.46
C MET A 1 -15.54 -6.01 21.93
N GLU A 2 -16.61 -5.43 21.36
CA GLU A 2 -17.99 -5.73 21.78
C GLU A 2 -18.34 -7.23 21.68
N LYS A 3 -18.06 -7.87 20.54
CA LYS A 3 -18.28 -9.31 20.35
C LYS A 3 -17.51 -10.16 21.37
N THR A 4 -16.26 -9.79 21.67
CA THR A 4 -15.40 -10.49 22.63
C THR A 4 -15.97 -10.41 24.04
N ILE A 5 -16.34 -9.21 24.50
CA ILE A 5 -16.85 -8.99 25.86
C ILE A 5 -18.20 -9.67 26.09
N ARG A 6 -19.10 -9.62 25.11
CA ARG A 6 -20.42 -10.30 25.21
C ARG A 6 -20.30 -11.82 25.31
N ASN A 7 -19.29 -12.42 24.69
CA ASN A 7 -19.12 -13.87 24.63
C ASN A 7 -18.19 -14.44 25.72
N THR A 8 -17.66 -13.61 26.61
CA THR A 8 -16.71 -14.13 27.60
C THR A 8 -17.40 -14.68 28.85
N THR A 9 -16.92 -15.83 29.30
CA THR A 9 -17.27 -16.42 30.60
C THR A 9 -16.33 -15.89 31.68
N PHE A 10 -16.92 -15.32 32.73
CA PHE A 10 -16.15 -14.83 33.87
C PHE A 10 -16.00 -15.94 34.91
N SER A 11 -14.77 -16.19 35.37
CA SER A 11 -14.51 -17.12 36.46
C SER A 11 -15.22 -16.68 37.75
N PRO A 12 -15.77 -17.62 38.55
CA PRO A 12 -16.37 -17.29 39.82
C PRO A 12 -15.41 -16.52 40.73
N TYR A 13 -15.90 -15.47 41.37
CA TYR A 13 -15.14 -14.65 42.30
C TYR A 13 -15.52 -15.01 43.73
N SER A 14 -14.55 -15.06 44.65
CA SER A 14 -14.80 -15.29 46.06
C SER A 14 -14.09 -14.24 46.92
N HIS A 15 -14.80 -13.68 47.89
CA HIS A 15 -14.24 -12.74 48.86
C HIS A 15 -14.51 -13.20 50.27
N LYS A 16 -13.46 -13.20 51.10
CA LYS A 16 -13.56 -13.57 52.52
C LYS A 16 -13.89 -12.34 53.37
N ILE A 17 -14.99 -12.40 54.12
CA ILE A 17 -15.40 -11.39 55.07
C ILE A 17 -14.90 -11.84 56.45
N ASN A 18 -13.96 -11.09 57.02
CA ASN A 18 -13.25 -11.52 58.25
C ASN A 18 -13.89 -11.00 59.55
N LYS A 19 -14.89 -10.10 59.50
CA LYS A 19 -15.49 -9.46 60.68
C LYS A 19 -17.00 -9.29 60.55
N GLY A 20 -17.71 -9.39 61.68
CA GLY A 20 -19.15 -9.16 61.78
C GLY A 20 -20.01 -10.41 61.58
N ILE A 21 -21.33 -10.26 61.67
CA ILE A 21 -22.31 -11.36 61.54
C ILE A 21 -22.32 -12.03 60.18
N ALA A 22 -21.74 -11.41 59.15
CA ALA A 22 -21.56 -11.99 57.83
C ALA A 22 -20.15 -12.56 57.63
N SER A 23 -19.38 -12.78 58.70
CA SER A 23 -18.06 -13.38 58.58
C SER A 23 -18.17 -14.74 57.92
N GLY A 24 -17.35 -14.98 56.89
CA GLY A 24 -17.59 -16.03 55.93
C GLY A 24 -16.98 -15.73 54.57
N GLN A 25 -17.55 -16.30 53.52
CA GLN A 25 -17.12 -16.13 52.14
C GLN A 25 -18.33 -15.81 51.25
N ILE A 26 -18.24 -14.71 50.50
CA ILE A 26 -19.20 -14.42 49.43
C ILE A 26 -18.62 -14.88 48.10
N THR A 27 -19.40 -15.62 47.32
CA THR A 27 -19.06 -16.10 45.99
C THR A 27 -19.99 -15.48 44.97
N LEU A 28 -19.42 -14.93 43.89
CA LEU A 28 -20.14 -14.46 42.72
C LEU A 28 -19.88 -15.41 41.56
N SER A 29 -20.92 -15.91 40.92
CA SER A 29 -20.83 -16.88 39.82
C SER A 29 -21.74 -16.48 38.66
N ASN A 30 -21.50 -17.05 37.48
CA ASN A 30 -22.27 -16.79 36.26
C ASN A 30 -22.40 -15.29 35.95
N VAL A 31 -21.28 -14.55 36.06
CA VAL A 31 -21.27 -13.14 35.68
C VAL A 31 -21.46 -13.04 34.18
N THR A 32 -22.41 -12.22 33.75
CA THR A 32 -22.75 -11.95 32.35
C THR A 32 -22.81 -10.44 32.14
N VAL A 33 -22.40 -9.99 30.96
CA VAL A 33 -22.44 -8.58 30.58
C VAL A 33 -23.49 -8.38 29.48
N SER A 34 -24.40 -7.46 29.71
CA SER A 34 -25.47 -7.06 28.79
C SER A 34 -25.40 -5.55 28.54
N ASN A 35 -26.07 -5.08 27.48
CA ASN A 35 -26.11 -3.65 27.09
C ASN A 35 -24.72 -2.98 27.05
N PHE A 36 -23.70 -3.72 26.61
CA PHE A 36 -22.34 -3.21 26.54
C PHE A 36 -22.22 -2.15 25.45
N LEU A 37 -21.81 -0.95 25.84
CA LEU A 37 -21.41 0.13 24.94
C LEU A 37 -19.89 0.22 24.97
N PRO A 38 -19.20 -0.07 23.83
CA PRO A 38 -17.75 -0.04 23.79
C PRO A 38 -17.21 1.36 24.09
N PRO A 39 -16.04 1.47 24.76
CA PRO A 39 -15.40 2.76 24.95
C PRO A 39 -14.94 3.35 23.61
N GLY A 40 -14.89 4.67 23.54
CA GLY A 40 -14.13 5.35 22.48
C GLY A 40 -12.65 5.13 22.70
N ILE A 41 -11.94 4.67 21.67
CA ILE A 41 -10.51 4.35 21.72
C ILE A 41 -9.75 5.35 20.85
N VAL A 42 -8.69 5.93 21.41
CA VAL A 42 -7.76 6.81 20.72
C VAL A 42 -6.37 6.19 20.79
N TYR A 43 -5.70 6.12 19.64
CA TYR A 43 -4.32 5.68 19.55
C TYR A 43 -3.40 6.88 19.37
N ARG A 44 -2.29 6.93 20.11
CA ARG A 44 -1.27 7.98 20.01
C ARG A 44 0.11 7.36 19.93
N PRO A 45 0.84 7.52 18.82
CA PRO A 45 2.22 7.12 18.74
C PRO A 45 3.11 8.15 19.45
N TYR A 46 4.24 7.69 19.98
CA TYR A 46 5.28 8.52 20.59
C TYR A 46 6.64 8.13 20.04
N ASP A 47 7.56 9.08 19.96
CA ASP A 47 8.96 8.77 19.69
C ASP A 47 9.52 7.78 20.75
N GLY A 48 10.34 6.84 20.30
CA GLY A 48 10.90 5.78 21.15
C GLY A 48 10.18 4.41 21.12
N GLY A 49 9.33 4.16 20.12
CA GLY A 49 8.74 2.83 19.87
C GLY A 49 7.47 2.52 20.66
N PHE A 50 6.72 3.54 21.09
CA PHE A 50 5.50 3.36 21.88
C PHE A 50 4.24 3.81 21.15
N LEU A 51 3.17 3.04 21.34
CA LEU A 51 1.81 3.34 20.94
C LEU A 51 0.92 3.31 22.19
N GLU A 52 0.39 4.46 22.60
CA GLU A 52 -0.59 4.52 23.67
C GLU A 52 -1.99 4.31 23.13
N MET A 53 -2.74 3.45 23.81
CA MET A 53 -4.16 3.25 23.60
C MET A 53 -4.92 3.82 24.80
N ILE A 54 -5.68 4.87 24.55
CA ILE A 54 -6.51 5.54 25.56
C ILE A 54 -7.96 5.19 25.28
N SER A 55 -8.64 4.58 26.25
CA SER A 55 -10.08 4.26 26.15
C SER A 55 -10.89 5.12 27.10
N SER A 56 -12.05 5.59 26.65
CA SER A 56 -12.93 6.47 27.42
C SER A 56 -14.41 6.13 27.26
N ASN A 57 -15.21 6.41 28.30
CA ASN A 57 -16.67 6.39 28.30
C ASN A 57 -17.34 5.02 27.99
N GLY A 58 -16.66 3.91 28.27
CA GLY A 58 -17.29 2.58 28.18
C GLY A 58 -18.36 2.35 29.26
N LYS A 59 -19.41 1.59 28.92
CA LYS A 59 -20.53 1.26 29.82
C LYS A 59 -21.00 -0.19 29.60
N GLY A 60 -21.49 -0.84 30.65
CA GLY A 60 -22.19 -2.12 30.52
C GLY A 60 -22.99 -2.47 31.77
N ASP A 61 -23.99 -3.33 31.59
CA ASP A 61 -24.78 -3.89 32.68
C ASP A 61 -24.28 -5.29 33.02
N ILE A 62 -24.08 -5.55 34.30
CA ILE A 62 -23.58 -6.82 34.83
C ILE A 62 -24.70 -7.54 35.55
N VAL A 63 -24.88 -8.83 35.25
CA VAL A 63 -25.76 -9.73 35.99
C VAL A 63 -24.94 -10.90 36.51
N ALA A 64 -25.05 -11.19 37.80
CA ALA A 64 -24.34 -12.30 38.43
C ALA A 64 -25.20 -12.98 39.49
N ASN A 65 -24.90 -14.24 39.78
CA ASN A 65 -25.44 -14.94 40.94
C ASN A 65 -24.50 -14.70 42.13
N TRP A 66 -25.06 -14.59 43.33
CA TRP A 66 -24.29 -14.51 44.57
C TRP A 66 -24.70 -15.60 45.55
N ASP A 67 -23.73 -16.07 46.34
CA ASP A 67 -23.90 -17.04 47.42
C ASP A 67 -23.02 -16.62 48.62
N ILE A 68 -23.51 -16.73 49.84
CA ILE A 68 -22.74 -16.47 51.06
C ILE A 68 -22.65 -17.74 51.88
N TYR A 69 -21.42 -18.15 52.15
CA TYR A 69 -21.12 -19.10 53.20
C TYR A 69 -20.76 -18.37 54.49
N SER A 70 -21.64 -18.38 55.50
CA SER A 70 -21.36 -17.79 56.82
C SER A 70 -21.93 -18.67 57.92
N GLU A 71 -21.09 -19.07 58.87
CA GLU A 71 -21.49 -19.88 60.03
C GLU A 71 -22.56 -19.18 60.87
N TYR A 72 -22.46 -17.86 61.03
CA TYR A 72 -23.40 -17.07 61.82
C TYR A 72 -24.76 -16.88 61.13
N LEU A 73 -24.76 -16.58 59.82
CA LEU A 73 -26.02 -16.41 59.08
C LEU A 73 -26.72 -17.73 58.80
N ALA A 74 -25.98 -18.85 58.76
CA ALA A 74 -26.57 -20.18 58.56
C ALA A 74 -27.57 -20.55 59.67
N TYR A 75 -27.38 -20.07 60.90
CA TYR A 75 -28.32 -20.29 62.02
C TYR A 75 -29.71 -19.69 61.78
N LEU A 76 -29.81 -18.65 60.95
CA LEU A 76 -31.05 -17.92 60.72
C LEU A 76 -31.95 -18.58 59.66
N LYS A 77 -31.51 -19.70 59.05
CA LYS A 77 -32.28 -20.56 58.12
C LYS A 77 -32.90 -19.85 56.89
N PHE A 78 -32.51 -18.62 56.58
CA PHE A 78 -32.93 -17.96 55.34
C PHE A 78 -31.96 -18.24 54.18
N PRO A 79 -32.44 -18.14 52.92
CA PRO A 79 -31.59 -18.38 51.76
C PRO A 79 -30.46 -17.34 51.63
N LEU A 80 -29.23 -17.83 51.63
CA LEU A 80 -27.99 -17.05 51.49
C LEU A 80 -27.52 -16.93 50.04
N LYS A 81 -28.45 -16.96 49.09
CA LYS A 81 -28.17 -16.88 47.65
C LYS A 81 -29.15 -15.96 46.94
N GLY A 82 -28.72 -15.38 45.83
CA GLY A 82 -29.56 -14.48 45.03
C GLY A 82 -28.91 -14.00 43.75
N LYS A 83 -29.40 -12.87 43.22
CA LYS A 83 -28.88 -12.22 42.01
C LYS A 83 -28.40 -10.80 42.29
N VAL A 84 -27.29 -10.44 41.66
CA VAL A 84 -26.73 -9.09 41.58
C VAL A 84 -27.04 -8.53 40.20
N TYR A 85 -27.60 -7.34 40.17
CA TYR A 85 -27.72 -6.51 38.97
C TYR A 85 -26.86 -5.29 39.18
N GLY A 86 -25.97 -4.98 38.25
CA GLY A 86 -25.12 -3.81 38.36
C GLY A 86 -24.97 -3.07 37.05
N THR A 87 -24.64 -1.78 37.15
CA THR A 87 -24.28 -0.95 36.01
C THR A 87 -22.89 -0.39 36.25
N VAL A 88 -22.03 -0.58 35.26
CA VAL A 88 -20.65 -0.11 35.25
C VAL A 88 -20.51 0.93 34.17
N SER A 89 -19.93 2.09 34.50
CA SER A 89 -19.76 3.15 33.51
C SER A 89 -18.53 4.02 33.75
N GLY A 90 -18.18 4.81 32.73
CA GLY A 90 -17.06 5.74 32.77
C GLY A 90 -15.72 5.01 32.83
N LEU A 91 -15.57 3.96 32.02
CA LEU A 91 -14.27 3.30 31.81
C LEU A 91 -13.27 4.32 31.27
N LYS A 92 -12.14 4.44 31.96
CA LYS A 92 -10.94 5.13 31.52
C LYS A 92 -9.80 4.14 31.56
N SER A 93 -9.09 3.94 30.46
CA SER A 93 -7.91 3.08 30.46
C SER A 93 -6.79 3.69 29.65
N GLU A 94 -5.58 3.40 30.07
CA GLU A 94 -4.34 3.80 29.40
C GLU A 94 -3.46 2.56 29.29
N VAL A 95 -3.11 2.23 28.06
CA VAL A 95 -2.32 1.05 27.73
C VAL A 95 -1.14 1.48 26.87
N SER A 96 0.06 1.32 27.41
CA SER A 96 1.30 1.61 26.71
C SER A 96 1.78 0.34 26.01
N ILE A 97 1.82 0.36 24.68
CA ILE A 97 2.24 -0.75 23.86
C ILE A 97 3.61 -0.43 23.27
N LYS A 98 4.62 -1.23 23.60
CA LYS A 98 5.95 -1.13 23.00
C LYS A 98 6.01 -1.98 21.75
N ILE A 99 6.43 -1.39 20.63
CA ILE A 99 6.69 -2.09 19.38
C ILE A 99 8.19 -2.36 19.33
N ASN A 100 8.57 -3.64 19.26
CA ASN A 100 9.98 -4.03 19.17
C ASN A 100 10.45 -4.13 17.70
N HIS A 101 11.75 -4.34 17.48
CA HIS A 101 12.33 -4.48 16.14
C HIS A 101 11.82 -5.70 15.34
N GLU A 102 11.19 -6.67 16.01
CA GLU A 102 10.56 -7.83 15.36
C GLU A 102 9.07 -7.59 15.07
N ASN A 103 8.60 -6.35 15.18
CA ASN A 103 7.20 -5.94 14.99
C ASN A 103 6.22 -6.63 15.97
N ASN A 104 6.71 -7.01 17.15
CA ASN A 104 5.88 -7.52 18.25
C ASN A 104 5.35 -6.38 19.11
N PHE A 105 4.06 -6.44 19.39
CA PHE A 105 3.33 -5.48 20.21
C PHE A 105 3.29 -6.02 21.64
N ILE A 106 4.10 -5.43 22.52
CA ILE A 106 4.25 -5.87 23.91
C ILE A 106 3.61 -4.83 24.82
N ILE A 107 2.65 -5.24 25.63
CA ILE A 107 2.06 -4.35 26.64
C ILE A 107 3.11 -4.10 27.73
N HIS A 108 3.57 -2.85 27.81
CA HIS A 108 4.47 -2.39 28.86
C HIS A 108 3.69 -2.07 30.15
N GLN A 109 2.57 -1.38 30.01
CA GLN A 109 1.70 -1.01 31.12
C GLN A 109 0.24 -1.02 30.67
N CYS A 110 -0.64 -1.47 31.56
CA CYS A 110 -2.08 -1.33 31.39
C CYS A 110 -2.69 -0.87 32.70
N SER A 111 -3.43 0.24 32.64
CA SER A 111 -4.25 0.71 33.74
C SER A 111 -5.69 0.90 33.26
N ALA A 112 -6.65 0.49 34.08
CA ALA A 112 -8.06 0.64 33.80
C ALA A 112 -8.79 1.12 35.05
N HIS A 113 -9.77 1.99 34.88
CA HIS A 113 -10.55 2.55 35.96
C HIS A 113 -12.01 2.73 35.55
N PHE A 114 -12.95 2.24 36.36
CA PHE A 114 -14.37 2.54 36.16
C PHE A 114 -14.83 3.66 37.09
N SER A 115 -15.41 4.73 36.55
CA SER A 115 -15.88 5.85 37.37
C SER A 115 -17.03 5.45 38.30
N THR A 116 -18.00 4.71 37.78
CA THR A 116 -19.17 4.25 38.56
C THR A 116 -19.30 2.73 38.55
N PHE A 117 -19.72 2.20 39.70
CA PHE A 117 -20.01 0.78 39.87
C PHE A 117 -21.22 0.62 40.81
N ASP A 118 -22.42 0.63 40.24
CA ASP A 118 -23.65 0.54 41.01
C ASP A 118 -24.16 -0.88 41.06
N LEU A 119 -24.45 -1.39 42.26
CA LEU A 119 -24.97 -2.73 42.48
C LEU A 119 -26.33 -2.71 43.17
N LYS A 120 -27.23 -3.54 42.69
CA LYS A 120 -28.53 -3.86 43.28
C LYS A 120 -28.59 -5.36 43.55
N LEU A 121 -28.79 -5.70 44.81
CA LEU A 121 -28.89 -7.08 45.28
C LEU A 121 -30.36 -7.47 45.38
N SER A 122 -30.69 -8.70 44.95
CA SER A 122 -32.04 -9.24 44.98
C SER A 122 -32.03 -10.72 45.38
N GLY A 123 -33.16 -11.23 45.89
CA GLY A 123 -33.39 -12.67 46.05
C GLY A 123 -33.64 -13.20 47.48
N SER A 124 -33.43 -12.41 48.55
CA SER A 124 -33.78 -12.82 49.93
C SER A 124 -33.67 -11.69 50.97
N PHE A 125 -34.07 -11.96 52.23
CA PHE A 125 -33.82 -11.08 53.39
C PHE A 125 -32.32 -10.83 53.63
N ALA A 126 -31.46 -11.76 53.19
CA ALA A 126 -30.00 -11.58 53.24
C ALA A 126 -29.50 -10.50 52.26
N ALA A 127 -30.29 -10.10 51.26
CA ALA A 127 -29.97 -8.94 50.43
C ALA A 127 -29.94 -7.63 51.24
N ASN A 128 -30.77 -7.52 52.30
CA ASN A 128 -30.74 -6.39 53.23
C ASN A 128 -29.50 -6.43 54.13
N VAL A 129 -29.03 -7.62 54.51
CA VAL A 129 -27.77 -7.81 55.26
C VAL A 129 -26.56 -7.48 54.38
N LEU A 130 -26.61 -7.86 53.11
CA LEU A 130 -25.58 -7.54 52.12
C LEU A 130 -25.56 -6.06 51.72
N HIS A 131 -26.63 -5.30 51.97
CA HIS A 131 -26.61 -3.84 51.77
C HIS A 131 -25.48 -3.19 52.57
N PHE A 132 -25.15 -3.70 53.76
CA PHE A 132 -24.02 -3.24 54.57
C PHE A 132 -22.64 -3.57 53.96
N PHE A 133 -22.58 -4.55 53.06
CA PHE A 133 -21.35 -4.98 52.37
C PHE A 133 -21.30 -4.50 50.92
N ARG A 134 -22.30 -3.73 50.46
CA ARG A 134 -22.42 -3.26 49.07
C ARG A 134 -21.15 -2.57 48.60
N ASP A 135 -20.58 -1.68 49.42
CA ASP A 135 -19.39 -0.92 49.05
C ASP A 135 -18.15 -1.81 48.94
N VAL A 136 -18.03 -2.82 49.81
CA VAL A 136 -16.92 -3.79 49.78
C VAL A 136 -17.02 -4.66 48.53
N ILE A 137 -18.22 -5.17 48.23
CA ILE A 137 -18.48 -6.00 47.04
C ILE A 137 -18.30 -5.18 45.76
N ALA A 138 -18.80 -3.94 45.72
CA ALA A 138 -18.65 -3.04 44.59
C ALA A 138 -17.19 -2.70 44.33
N LYS A 139 -16.41 -2.39 45.37
CA LYS A 139 -14.96 -2.12 45.25
C LYS A 139 -14.18 -3.35 44.77
N ALA A 140 -14.52 -4.54 45.27
CA ALA A 140 -13.91 -5.79 44.86
C ALA A 140 -14.22 -6.13 43.39
N LEU A 141 -15.49 -6.05 42.99
CA LEU A 141 -15.92 -6.29 41.62
C LEU A 141 -15.36 -5.25 40.64
N LYS A 142 -15.32 -3.98 41.03
CA LYS A 142 -14.70 -2.91 40.25
C LYS A 142 -13.24 -3.24 39.95
N ARG A 143 -12.44 -3.53 40.98
CA ARG A 143 -11.02 -3.90 40.82
C ARG A 143 -10.86 -5.12 39.92
N ARG A 144 -11.71 -6.14 40.08
CA ARG A 144 -11.66 -7.35 39.25
C ARG A 144 -12.01 -7.05 37.79
N GLY A 145 -12.99 -6.19 37.55
CA GLY A 145 -13.35 -5.73 36.21
C GLY A 145 -12.21 -4.96 35.54
N GLU A 146 -11.49 -4.12 36.30
CA GLU A 146 -10.35 -3.35 35.82
C GLU A 146 -9.18 -4.28 35.42
N GLU A 147 -8.85 -5.26 36.28
CA GLU A 147 -7.85 -6.30 35.99
C GLU A 147 -8.24 -7.12 34.75
N TYR A 148 -9.51 -7.50 34.65
CA TYR A 148 -10.02 -8.29 33.55
C TYR A 148 -10.02 -7.52 32.22
N TYR A 149 -10.33 -6.22 32.24
CA TYR A 149 -10.22 -5.38 31.04
C TYR A 149 -8.79 -5.37 30.51
N CYS A 150 -7.79 -5.20 31.38
CA CYS A 150 -6.39 -5.24 30.98
C CYS A 150 -5.97 -6.61 30.43
N GLN A 151 -6.49 -7.71 31.01
CA GLN A 151 -6.27 -9.05 30.46
C GLN A 151 -6.87 -9.20 29.06
N LEU A 152 -8.09 -8.71 28.83
CA LEU A 152 -8.74 -8.74 27.52
C LEU A 152 -7.98 -7.91 26.47
N VAL A 153 -7.46 -6.74 26.86
CA VAL A 153 -6.61 -5.94 25.97
C VAL A 153 -5.35 -6.73 25.58
N LYS A 154 -4.71 -7.40 26.55
CA LYS A 154 -3.52 -8.21 26.33
C LYS A 154 -3.74 -9.43 25.45
N GLU A 155 -4.81 -10.19 25.70
CA GLU A 155 -5.02 -11.50 25.09
C GLU A 155 -5.80 -11.44 23.78
N SER A 156 -6.58 -10.38 23.55
CA SER A 156 -7.42 -10.27 22.36
C SER A 156 -7.16 -9.00 21.55
N LEU A 157 -7.20 -7.82 22.18
CA LEU A 157 -7.20 -6.57 21.41
C LEU A 157 -5.85 -6.24 20.78
N VAL A 158 -4.76 -6.33 21.54
CA VAL A 158 -3.40 -6.03 21.03
C VAL A 158 -2.97 -7.05 19.97
N PRO A 159 -3.18 -8.38 20.15
CA PRO A 159 -2.93 -9.35 19.08
C PRO A 159 -3.75 -9.08 17.82
N TRP A 160 -5.03 -8.71 17.95
CA TRP A 160 -5.85 -8.32 16.81
C TRP A 160 -5.30 -7.07 16.11
N LEU A 161 -5.00 -5.99 16.87
CA LEU A 161 -4.43 -4.76 16.33
C LEU A 161 -3.12 -5.03 15.58
N LYS A 162 -2.23 -5.83 16.17
CA LYS A 162 -0.99 -6.29 15.52
C LYS A 162 -1.30 -6.96 14.18
N SER A 163 -2.27 -7.89 14.16
CA SER A 163 -2.61 -8.62 12.94
C SER A 163 -3.18 -7.70 11.84
N GLU A 164 -4.00 -6.72 12.20
CA GLU A 164 -4.54 -5.77 11.22
C GLU A 164 -3.44 -4.86 10.65
N ILE A 165 -2.57 -4.30 11.50
CA ILE A 165 -1.47 -3.43 11.06
C ILE A 165 -0.48 -4.19 10.15
N ILE A 166 -0.14 -5.43 10.49
CA ILE A 166 0.78 -6.26 9.68
C ILE A 166 0.11 -6.76 8.39
N ARG A 167 -1.22 -6.84 8.33
CA ARG A 167 -1.95 -7.19 7.10
C ARG A 167 -2.01 -6.06 6.08
N LEU A 168 -1.97 -4.79 6.53
CA LEU A 168 -1.97 -3.65 5.61
C LEU A 168 -0.90 -3.76 4.50
N PRO A 169 0.35 -4.15 4.81
CA PRO A 169 1.39 -4.33 3.81
C PRO A 169 1.39 -5.67 3.03
N GLU A 170 0.34 -6.50 3.07
CA GLU A 170 0.38 -7.81 2.38
C GLU A 170 0.39 -7.69 0.85
N PHE A 171 1.54 -8.08 0.28
CA PHE A 171 1.76 -8.57 -1.10
C PHE A 171 1.06 -7.78 -2.22
N PHE A 172 1.81 -6.88 -2.84
CA PHE A 172 1.41 -6.25 -4.10
C PHE A 172 2.33 -6.66 -5.23
N GLU A 173 2.04 -7.80 -5.85
CA GLU A 173 2.57 -8.10 -7.18
C GLU A 173 1.77 -7.30 -8.20
N PHE A 174 2.20 -6.07 -8.51
CA PHE A 174 1.67 -5.40 -9.70
C PHE A 174 2.45 -5.90 -10.90
N ASN A 175 1.75 -6.49 -11.86
CA ASN A 175 2.38 -7.03 -13.04
C ASN A 175 2.35 -5.97 -14.13
N TYR A 176 3.40 -5.17 -14.21
CA TYR A 176 3.52 -4.17 -15.24
C TYR A 176 3.67 -4.87 -16.60
N ASP A 177 2.57 -4.92 -17.36
CA ASP A 177 2.46 -5.59 -18.66
C ASP A 177 2.87 -7.07 -18.64
N GLY A 178 2.72 -7.76 -17.50
CA GLY A 178 3.09 -9.18 -17.40
C GLY A 178 4.59 -9.46 -17.23
N LYS A 179 5.47 -8.43 -17.24
CA LYS A 179 6.93 -8.62 -17.32
C LYS A 179 7.75 -8.06 -16.15
N VAL A 180 7.22 -7.10 -15.38
CA VAL A 180 7.90 -6.59 -14.18
C VAL A 180 6.93 -6.64 -13.03
N SER A 181 7.38 -7.17 -11.89
CA SER A 181 6.60 -7.15 -10.67
C SER A 181 7.38 -6.74 -9.45
N ILE A 182 6.70 -6.18 -8.46
CA ILE A 182 7.29 -5.82 -7.17
C ILE A 182 6.68 -6.74 -6.11
N SER A 183 7.44 -7.12 -5.10
CA SER A 183 6.93 -7.74 -3.88
C SER A 183 7.39 -6.89 -2.73
N GLN A 184 6.44 -6.47 -1.89
CA GLN A 184 6.72 -5.67 -0.72
C GLN A 184 6.56 -6.51 0.53
N SER A 185 7.50 -6.36 1.47
CA SER A 185 7.46 -7.01 2.77
C SER A 185 7.78 -6.01 3.87
N LEU A 186 7.04 -6.08 4.97
CA LEU A 186 7.30 -5.23 6.13
C LEU A 186 8.66 -5.60 6.73
N THR A 187 9.56 -4.62 6.83
CA THR A 187 10.86 -4.77 7.49
C THR A 187 10.69 -4.53 8.98
N HIS A 188 10.31 -3.30 9.34
CA HIS A 188 10.07 -2.91 10.71
C HIS A 188 9.04 -1.78 10.80
N ILE A 189 8.53 -1.56 12.00
CA ILE A 189 7.61 -0.47 12.33
C ILE A 189 8.33 0.52 13.23
N ASP A 190 8.42 1.76 12.78
CA ASP A 190 8.91 2.89 13.59
C ASP A 190 7.71 3.71 14.09
N THR A 191 7.90 4.41 15.21
CA THR A 191 6.90 5.34 15.74
C THR A 191 7.46 6.75 15.77
N THR A 192 6.63 7.71 15.40
CA THR A 192 6.89 9.14 15.59
C THR A 192 5.80 9.74 16.47
N ASP A 193 5.91 11.01 16.84
CA ASP A 193 4.87 11.69 17.64
C ASP A 193 3.53 11.86 16.89
N ARG A 194 3.48 11.50 15.60
CA ARG A 194 2.30 11.70 14.74
C ARG A 194 1.87 10.46 13.98
N PHE A 195 2.82 9.64 13.55
CA PHE A 195 2.58 8.51 12.66
C PHE A 195 3.14 7.21 13.21
N LEU A 196 2.56 6.13 12.71
CA LEU A 196 3.12 4.80 12.77
C LEU A 196 3.74 4.52 11.39
N ASP A 197 5.07 4.51 11.33
CA ASP A 197 5.80 4.42 10.07
C ASP A 197 6.06 2.94 9.75
N LEU A 198 5.43 2.45 8.69
CA LEU A 198 5.63 1.09 8.20
C LEU A 198 6.76 1.08 7.17
N VAL A 199 7.92 0.53 7.54
CA VAL A 199 9.09 0.50 6.65
C VAL A 199 9.07 -0.77 5.81
N MET A 200 8.99 -0.58 4.50
CA MET A 200 8.83 -1.65 3.52
C MET A 200 10.15 -1.99 2.82
N ASN A 201 10.39 -3.28 2.59
CA ASN A 201 11.44 -3.79 1.71
C ASN A 201 10.82 -4.23 0.38
N ASN A 202 11.39 -3.75 -0.72
CA ASN A 202 10.90 -4.01 -2.07
C ASN A 202 11.81 -5.05 -2.76
N LYS A 203 11.20 -6.08 -3.36
CA LYS A 203 11.86 -7.01 -4.27
C LYS A 203 11.27 -6.86 -5.65
N ILE A 204 12.09 -6.54 -6.64
CA ILE A 204 11.64 -6.31 -8.02
C ILE A 204 12.04 -7.51 -8.86
N TYR A 205 11.06 -8.13 -9.50
CA TYR A 205 11.19 -9.26 -10.39
C TYR A 205 11.02 -8.80 -11.84
N SER A 206 11.87 -9.32 -12.71
CA SER A 206 11.73 -9.17 -14.16
C SER A 206 11.50 -10.54 -14.79
N SER A 207 10.75 -10.60 -15.88
CA SER A 207 10.57 -11.79 -16.71
C SER A 207 11.89 -12.34 -17.26
N SER A 208 12.96 -11.55 -17.26
CA SER A 208 14.33 -11.99 -17.58
C SER A 208 15.02 -12.78 -16.46
N GLY A 209 14.37 -12.97 -15.31
CA GLY A 209 14.89 -13.73 -14.16
C GLY A 209 15.79 -12.93 -13.20
N SER A 210 15.99 -11.63 -13.43
CA SER A 210 16.75 -10.78 -12.51
C SER A 210 15.90 -10.34 -11.32
N ILE A 211 16.46 -10.48 -10.11
CA ILE A 211 15.87 -10.00 -8.86
C ILE A 211 16.73 -8.85 -8.34
N ILE A 212 16.10 -7.72 -8.06
CA ILE A 212 16.74 -6.57 -7.41
C ILE A 212 16.06 -6.39 -6.04
N GLU A 213 16.84 -6.44 -4.96
CA GLU A 213 16.34 -6.24 -3.59
C GLU A 213 16.78 -4.88 -3.06
N THR A 214 15.82 -4.01 -2.78
CA THR A 214 16.12 -2.63 -2.40
C THR A 214 15.34 -2.15 -1.20
N VAL A 215 16.11 -1.64 -0.24
CA VAL A 215 15.60 -0.92 0.92
C VAL A 215 15.70 0.55 0.60
N SER A 216 14.56 1.20 0.46
CA SER A 216 14.52 2.63 0.22
C SER A 216 15.07 3.37 1.44
N PRO A 217 15.93 4.39 1.25
CA PRO A 217 16.28 5.26 2.36
C PRO A 217 15.01 5.94 2.89
N LEU A 218 14.91 6.05 4.22
CA LEU A 218 13.85 6.86 4.83
C LEU A 218 13.96 8.29 4.31
N PRO A 219 12.84 8.95 4.02
CA PRO A 219 12.91 10.33 3.62
C PRO A 219 13.49 11.20 4.73
N LEU A 220 14.22 12.24 4.33
CA LEU A 220 14.86 13.16 5.27
C LEU A 220 13.80 13.79 6.18
N ARG A 221 13.94 13.59 7.49
CA ARG A 221 13.03 14.08 8.55
C ARG A 221 12.83 15.62 8.58
N SER A 222 13.47 16.39 7.70
CA SER A 222 13.31 17.84 7.57
C SER A 222 11.99 18.25 6.90
N TYR A 223 10.89 17.59 7.28
CA TYR A 223 9.51 17.83 6.83
C TYR A 223 8.86 19.07 7.45
N ASN A 224 9.58 19.80 8.32
CA ASN A 224 9.00 20.83 9.16
C ASN A 224 8.66 22.17 8.48
N ASN A 225 9.03 22.40 7.22
CA ASN A 225 8.93 23.75 6.62
C ASN A 225 7.90 23.90 5.49
N THR A 226 7.19 22.83 5.10
CA THR A 226 6.05 22.94 4.19
C THR A 226 4.78 22.51 4.90
N PRO A 227 3.71 23.33 4.93
CA PRO A 227 2.42 22.94 5.49
C PRO A 227 1.75 21.94 4.53
N ILE A 228 2.22 20.69 4.55
CA ILE A 228 1.58 19.61 3.83
C ILE A 228 0.31 19.24 4.63
N PRO A 229 -0.85 19.15 3.99
CA PRO A 229 -2.06 18.70 4.66
C PRO A 229 -1.86 17.26 5.15
N VAL A 230 -1.87 17.07 6.47
CA VAL A 230 -1.81 15.75 7.10
C VAL A 230 -3.05 14.97 6.67
N ARG A 231 -2.83 13.81 6.05
CA ARG A 231 -3.90 12.84 5.69
C ARG A 231 -3.81 11.61 6.58
N MET A 232 -4.80 10.73 6.47
CA MET A 232 -4.82 9.50 7.27
C MET A 232 -3.67 8.55 6.91
N MET A 233 -3.24 8.55 5.66
CA MET A 233 -2.13 7.74 5.18
C MET A 233 -1.22 8.52 4.23
N GLU A 234 0.08 8.31 4.40
CA GLU A 234 1.14 8.90 3.60
C GLU A 234 2.05 7.77 3.09
N VAL A 235 2.27 7.71 1.77
CA VAL A 235 3.13 6.71 1.13
C VAL A 235 4.28 7.42 0.43
N PHE A 236 5.50 7.02 0.78
CA PHE A 236 6.72 7.56 0.18
C PHE A 236 7.37 6.51 -0.71
N VAL A 237 7.47 6.81 -2.00
CA VAL A 237 8.16 5.97 -2.98
C VAL A 237 9.47 6.67 -3.36
N SER A 238 10.60 6.02 -3.09
CA SER A 238 11.91 6.61 -3.35
C SER A 238 12.23 6.66 -4.85
N GLU A 239 13.02 7.66 -5.25
CA GLU A 239 13.62 7.75 -6.58
C GLU A 239 14.40 6.47 -6.93
N GLN A 240 15.06 5.87 -5.95
CA GLN A 240 15.80 4.63 -6.13
C GLN A 240 14.88 3.47 -6.55
N THR A 241 13.77 3.26 -5.86
CA THR A 241 12.80 2.22 -6.23
C THR A 241 12.22 2.47 -7.62
N ILE A 242 11.89 3.72 -7.96
CA ILE A 242 11.42 4.08 -9.30
C ILE A 242 12.50 3.74 -10.36
N GLN A 243 13.76 4.08 -10.09
CA GLN A 243 14.87 3.83 -11.00
C GLN A 243 15.07 2.33 -11.28
N GLU A 244 14.88 1.48 -10.28
CA GLU A 244 15.04 0.03 -10.41
C GLU A 244 13.89 -0.62 -11.17
N VAL A 245 12.67 -0.10 -11.01
CA VAL A 245 11.53 -0.46 -11.86
C VAL A 245 11.81 -0.11 -13.31
N MET A 246 12.29 1.11 -13.58
CA MET A 246 12.63 1.53 -14.95
C MET A 246 13.77 0.69 -15.53
N THR A 247 14.75 0.32 -14.72
CA THR A 247 15.84 -0.57 -15.13
C THR A 247 15.33 -1.97 -15.46
N SER A 248 14.46 -2.52 -14.62
CA SER A 248 13.87 -3.85 -14.85
C SER A 248 13.00 -3.87 -16.10
N ALA A 249 12.18 -2.83 -16.31
CA ALA A 249 11.36 -2.67 -17.51
C ALA A 249 12.20 -2.54 -18.78
N HIS A 250 13.33 -1.83 -18.72
CA HIS A 250 14.29 -1.75 -19.81
C HIS A 250 14.88 -3.12 -20.16
N MET A 251 15.36 -3.87 -19.16
CA MET A 251 15.93 -5.20 -19.37
C MET A 251 14.89 -6.22 -19.86
N ALA A 252 13.62 -6.05 -19.49
CA ALA A 252 12.50 -6.80 -20.03
C ALA A 252 12.11 -6.39 -21.48
N GLY A 253 12.79 -5.39 -22.05
CA GLY A 253 12.58 -4.93 -23.42
C GLY A 253 11.29 -4.15 -23.63
N GLN A 254 10.80 -3.45 -22.60
CA GLN A 254 9.54 -2.70 -22.65
C GLN A 254 9.66 -1.33 -23.33
N PHE A 255 10.84 -0.73 -23.35
CA PHE A 255 11.07 0.56 -24.02
C PHE A 255 11.47 0.34 -25.48
N LYS A 256 10.58 -0.27 -26.26
CA LYS A 256 10.74 -0.41 -27.71
C LYS A 256 9.39 -0.27 -28.41
N SER A 257 9.37 0.40 -29.55
CA SER A 257 8.15 0.64 -30.33
C SER A 257 8.46 0.65 -31.81
N ASN A 258 7.52 0.15 -32.61
CA ASN A 258 7.57 0.17 -34.06
C ASN A 258 6.49 1.11 -34.58
N PHE A 259 6.88 2.02 -35.46
CA PHE A 259 5.99 3.00 -36.06
C PHE A 259 6.01 2.88 -37.57
N THR A 260 4.81 3.01 -38.15
CA THR A 260 4.64 3.24 -39.58
C THR A 260 3.82 4.51 -39.74
N SER A 261 4.10 5.28 -40.77
CA SER A 261 3.42 6.55 -41.02
C SER A 261 3.38 6.86 -42.51
N PRO A 262 2.33 7.54 -43.02
CA PRO A 262 2.29 8.00 -44.40
C PRO A 262 3.46 8.91 -44.79
N PHE A 263 4.05 9.62 -43.82
CA PHE A 263 5.20 10.50 -44.01
C PHE A 263 6.53 9.74 -44.19
N LEU A 264 6.57 8.47 -43.78
CA LEU A 264 7.74 7.59 -43.88
C LEU A 264 7.73 6.84 -45.20
N ARG A 265 7.83 7.58 -46.30
CA ARG A 265 7.89 7.03 -47.66
C ARG A 265 9.02 7.68 -48.44
N THR A 266 9.61 6.90 -49.34
CA THR A 266 10.66 7.39 -50.23
C THR A 266 10.11 7.99 -51.53
N ASP A 267 8.85 7.72 -51.89
CA ASP A 267 8.17 8.27 -53.07
C ASP A 267 6.79 8.82 -52.74
N CYS A 268 6.57 10.11 -53.01
CA CYS A 268 5.41 10.85 -52.54
C CYS A 268 5.23 12.17 -53.31
N ASP A 269 3.97 12.55 -53.55
CA ASP A 269 3.60 13.83 -54.19
C ASP A 269 3.48 15.01 -53.19
N GLY A 270 3.59 14.74 -51.88
CA GLY A 270 3.46 15.72 -50.78
C GLY A 270 4.50 15.51 -49.66
N LEU A 271 4.38 16.21 -48.52
CA LEU A 271 5.40 16.18 -47.45
C LEU A 271 5.72 14.74 -47.00
N CYS A 272 6.97 14.30 -47.18
CA CYS A 272 7.45 12.99 -46.78
C CYS A 272 8.99 12.93 -46.73
N LEU A 273 9.53 11.84 -46.19
CA LEU A 273 10.99 11.66 -46.06
C LEU A 273 11.72 11.70 -47.41
N GLY A 274 11.14 11.14 -48.48
CA GLY A 274 11.72 11.16 -49.83
C GLY A 274 11.88 12.55 -50.45
N ILE A 275 11.02 13.51 -50.09
CA ILE A 275 11.16 14.90 -50.53
C ILE A 275 12.22 15.64 -49.70
N LEU A 276 12.33 15.34 -48.41
CA LEU A 276 13.33 15.92 -47.52
C LEU A 276 14.74 15.37 -47.80
N LEU A 277 14.82 14.13 -48.28
CA LEU A 277 16.04 13.43 -48.68
C LEU A 277 15.88 12.95 -50.13
N PRO A 278 16.06 13.83 -51.14
CA PRO A 278 15.80 13.49 -52.55
C PRO A 278 16.68 12.34 -53.10
N GLY A 279 17.79 11.99 -52.44
CA GLY A 279 18.61 10.81 -52.76
C GLY A 279 18.04 9.48 -52.24
N LEU A 280 17.09 9.52 -51.31
CA LEU A 280 16.52 8.36 -50.61
C LEU A 280 15.84 7.38 -51.56
N LYS A 281 15.11 7.91 -52.56
CA LYS A 281 14.45 7.10 -53.59
C LYS A 281 15.45 6.34 -54.47
N ASN A 282 16.58 6.95 -54.77
CA ASN A 282 17.60 6.36 -55.65
C ASN A 282 18.39 5.26 -54.93
N GLU A 283 18.64 5.42 -53.62
CA GLU A 283 19.42 4.45 -52.84
C GLU A 283 18.59 3.28 -52.30
N VAL A 284 17.31 3.51 -51.95
CA VAL A 284 16.46 2.51 -51.26
C VAL A 284 15.27 2.04 -52.12
N GLY A 285 15.04 2.67 -53.27
CA GLY A 285 13.88 2.43 -54.12
C GLY A 285 12.59 3.03 -53.55
N SER A 286 11.52 3.01 -54.35
CA SER A 286 10.19 3.49 -53.94
C SER A 286 9.53 2.52 -52.96
N THR A 287 9.60 2.80 -51.66
CA THR A 287 9.07 1.94 -50.60
C THR A 287 8.54 2.74 -49.41
N GLN A 288 7.74 2.07 -48.58
CA GLN A 288 7.40 2.55 -47.26
C GLN A 288 8.56 2.22 -46.30
N LEU A 289 8.81 3.12 -45.35
CA LEU A 289 9.80 2.95 -44.31
C LEU A 289 9.10 2.68 -42.98
N ARG A 290 9.76 1.92 -42.12
CA ARG A 290 9.35 1.65 -40.74
C ARG A 290 10.39 2.23 -39.80
N ILE A 291 9.94 2.87 -38.72
CA ILE A 291 10.82 3.35 -37.66
C ILE A 291 10.73 2.36 -36.51
N PHE A 292 11.87 1.91 -36.04
CA PHE A 292 12.01 1.24 -34.76
C PHE A 292 12.68 2.19 -33.79
N VAL A 293 12.05 2.35 -32.64
CA VAL A 293 12.56 3.15 -31.53
C VAL A 293 12.84 2.21 -30.38
N ARG A 294 14.00 2.35 -29.74
CA ARG A 294 14.29 1.67 -28.48
C ARG A 294 15.17 2.49 -27.58
N SER A 295 14.99 2.39 -26.27
CA SER A 295 15.97 2.95 -25.32
C SER A 295 17.30 2.20 -25.42
N THR A 296 18.43 2.90 -25.39
CA THR A 296 19.77 2.30 -25.40
C THR A 296 20.29 2.00 -24.00
N ILE A 297 19.84 2.78 -23.01
CA ILE A 297 20.06 2.56 -21.58
C ILE A 297 18.72 2.74 -20.83
N PRO A 298 18.61 2.24 -19.59
CA PRO A 298 17.45 2.51 -18.75
C PRO A 298 17.17 4.02 -18.63
N PRO A 299 15.92 4.46 -18.76
CA PRO A 299 15.56 5.85 -18.49
C PRO A 299 15.91 6.24 -17.06
N ILE A 300 16.41 7.46 -16.86
CA ILE A 300 16.79 7.96 -15.53
C ILE A 300 15.73 8.93 -15.05
N ILE A 301 15.15 8.65 -13.88
CA ILE A 301 14.17 9.55 -13.24
C ILE A 301 14.86 10.34 -12.13
N ARG A 302 14.65 11.65 -12.12
CA ARG A 302 15.11 12.56 -11.06
C ARG A 302 13.93 13.32 -10.46
N LEU A 303 13.79 13.22 -9.15
CA LEU A 303 12.72 13.86 -8.39
C LEU A 303 13.29 15.08 -7.67
N GLN A 304 12.88 16.25 -8.14
CA GLN A 304 13.19 17.55 -7.55
C GLN A 304 11.88 18.15 -7.03
N ASN A 305 11.94 19.05 -6.05
CA ASN A 305 10.73 19.63 -5.45
C ASN A 305 9.72 20.10 -6.53
N GLN A 306 8.54 19.50 -6.53
CA GLN A 306 7.42 19.71 -7.48
C GLN A 306 7.68 19.33 -8.94
N LYS A 307 8.82 18.73 -9.28
CA LYS A 307 9.19 18.39 -10.66
C LYS A 307 9.83 17.00 -10.75
N ALA A 308 9.32 16.17 -11.65
CA ALA A 308 10.00 14.93 -12.05
C ALA A 308 10.61 15.15 -13.43
N LEU A 309 11.90 14.89 -13.55
CA LEU A 309 12.64 14.95 -14.80
C LEU A 309 12.98 13.54 -15.24
N MET A 310 12.83 13.30 -16.54
CA MET A 310 13.14 12.03 -17.17
C MET A 310 14.24 12.25 -18.21
N LEU A 311 15.35 11.54 -18.07
CA LEU A 311 16.44 11.52 -19.04
C LEU A 311 16.35 10.23 -19.83
N LEU A 312 16.34 10.36 -21.15
CA LEU A 312 16.07 9.30 -22.09
C LEU A 312 17.14 9.26 -23.16
N ASN A 313 17.76 8.09 -23.34
CA ASN A 313 18.67 7.84 -24.45
C ASN A 313 18.04 6.78 -25.34
N VAL A 314 17.81 7.15 -26.58
CA VAL A 314 16.99 6.38 -27.51
C VAL A 314 17.76 6.18 -28.81
N SER A 315 17.68 4.99 -29.38
CA SER A 315 18.10 4.69 -30.75
C SER A 315 16.86 4.72 -31.62
N LEU A 316 16.88 5.58 -32.63
CA LEU A 316 15.91 5.61 -33.71
C LEU A 316 16.56 4.98 -34.94
N GLU A 317 15.99 3.88 -35.38
CA GLU A 317 16.49 3.09 -36.50
C GLU A 317 15.40 3.05 -37.59
N ILE A 318 15.76 3.44 -38.81
CA ILE A 318 14.84 3.45 -39.96
C ILE A 318 15.18 2.26 -40.84
N TYR A 319 14.16 1.45 -41.12
CA TYR A 319 14.26 0.27 -41.96
C TYR A 319 13.37 0.39 -43.19
N ARG A 320 13.74 -0.34 -44.23
CA ARG A 320 12.87 -0.57 -45.38
C ARG A 320 11.72 -1.50 -44.95
N ASN A 321 10.52 -1.23 -45.43
CA ASN A 321 9.38 -2.13 -45.25
C ASN A 321 9.32 -3.07 -46.46
N GLU A 322 10.04 -4.19 -46.42
CA GLU A 322 9.94 -5.22 -47.46
C GLU A 322 8.84 -6.23 -47.10
N PRO A 323 7.94 -6.60 -48.03
CA PRO A 323 7.08 -7.76 -47.87
C PRO A 323 7.94 -9.03 -47.92
N PHE A 324 7.82 -9.87 -46.91
CA PHE A 324 8.46 -11.18 -46.89
C PHE A 324 7.73 -12.08 -47.91
N GLU A 325 8.31 -12.31 -49.09
CA GLU A 325 7.90 -13.46 -49.91
C GLU A 325 8.52 -14.70 -49.26
N ILE A 326 7.67 -15.50 -48.60
CA ILE A 326 8.05 -16.86 -48.25
C ILE A 326 8.16 -17.58 -49.59
N GLU A 327 9.38 -17.77 -50.09
CA GLU A 327 9.61 -18.77 -51.13
C GLU A 327 9.04 -20.09 -50.61
N GLU A 328 8.02 -20.59 -51.31
CA GLU A 328 7.35 -21.87 -51.02
C GLU A 328 8.42 -22.95 -50.83
N ILE A 329 8.70 -23.28 -49.56
CA ILE A 329 9.32 -24.57 -49.25
C ILE A 329 8.31 -25.60 -49.73
N GLY A 330 8.75 -26.39 -50.71
CA GLY A 330 7.94 -27.35 -51.44
C GLY A 330 6.97 -28.13 -50.54
N SER A 331 5.77 -28.31 -51.10
CA SER A 331 4.77 -29.28 -50.70
C SER A 331 5.39 -30.53 -50.08
N ASP A 332 5.08 -30.79 -48.81
CA ASP A 332 4.73 -32.11 -48.26
C ASP A 332 4.67 -32.05 -46.72
N ILE A 333 3.67 -31.36 -46.14
CA ILE A 333 3.18 -31.68 -44.79
C ILE A 333 1.66 -31.44 -44.76
N GLU A 334 0.91 -32.53 -44.66
CA GLU A 334 -0.52 -32.57 -44.37
C GLU A 334 -0.83 -32.05 -42.96
N ASP A 335 -1.93 -31.31 -42.87
CA ASP A 335 -2.89 -31.15 -41.77
C ASP A 335 -2.41 -30.92 -40.31
N ASN A 336 -2.90 -29.79 -39.78
CA ASN A 336 -3.12 -29.42 -38.37
C ASN A 336 -2.10 -28.50 -37.68
N VAL A 337 -1.95 -27.24 -38.14
CA VAL A 337 -1.75 -26.08 -37.23
C VAL A 337 -2.26 -24.81 -37.92
N ILE A 338 -3.54 -24.46 -37.77
CA ILE A 338 -4.05 -23.12 -38.12
C ILE A 338 -4.60 -22.49 -36.84
N SER A 339 -3.70 -21.95 -36.02
CA SER A 339 -4.04 -20.93 -35.01
C SER A 339 -2.87 -20.07 -34.55
N ASP A 340 -1.63 -20.29 -35.02
CA ASP A 340 -0.43 -19.57 -34.54
C ASP A 340 0.37 -18.88 -35.66
N ILE A 341 -0.31 -18.33 -36.68
CA ILE A 341 0.39 -17.63 -37.78
C ILE A 341 0.53 -16.12 -37.50
N SER A 342 -0.14 -15.58 -36.47
CA SER A 342 0.11 -14.20 -36.01
C SER A 342 1.34 -14.06 -35.09
N SER A 343 2.00 -15.16 -34.71
CA SER A 343 3.18 -15.18 -33.84
C SER A 343 4.51 -15.43 -34.56
N ILE A 344 4.49 -15.56 -35.90
CA ILE A 344 5.69 -15.78 -36.75
C ILE A 344 6.27 -14.45 -37.30
N PHE A 345 5.85 -13.29 -36.77
CA PHE A 345 6.66 -12.06 -36.92
C PHE A 345 7.90 -12.13 -36.03
N SER A 346 8.88 -12.89 -36.53
CA SER A 346 10.28 -12.95 -36.14
C SER A 346 10.77 -11.65 -35.48
N THR A 347 11.16 -11.76 -34.22
CA THR A 347 11.77 -10.73 -33.38
C THR A 347 13.26 -10.54 -33.64
N SER A 348 13.73 -10.75 -34.87
CA SER A 348 15.14 -10.56 -35.23
C SER A 348 15.24 -9.73 -36.51
N PRO A 349 15.77 -8.49 -36.47
CA PRO A 349 15.97 -7.70 -37.68
C PRO A 349 17.21 -8.25 -38.40
N ILE A 350 17.00 -9.11 -39.40
CA ILE A 350 17.96 -9.22 -40.51
C ILE A 350 17.50 -8.22 -41.57
N ASP A 351 17.62 -6.93 -41.23
CA ASP A 351 17.48 -5.83 -42.18
C ASP A 351 18.55 -4.81 -41.81
N TYR A 352 19.42 -4.46 -42.74
CA TYR A 352 20.40 -3.42 -42.48
C TYR A 352 19.67 -2.08 -42.32
N SER A 353 19.75 -1.46 -41.14
CA SER A 353 19.18 -0.13 -40.92
C SER A 353 19.72 0.85 -41.97
N VAL A 354 18.83 1.65 -42.55
CA VAL A 354 19.19 2.62 -43.58
C VAL A 354 19.67 3.93 -42.92
N LEU A 355 19.12 4.22 -41.74
CA LEU A 355 19.50 5.34 -40.89
C LEU A 355 19.46 4.90 -39.43
N SER A 356 20.49 5.24 -38.65
CA SER A 356 20.49 5.09 -37.20
C SER A 356 20.89 6.40 -36.54
N ILE A 357 20.02 6.90 -35.66
CA ILE A 357 20.20 8.16 -34.92
C ILE A 357 20.08 7.85 -33.44
N ASN A 358 21.08 8.26 -32.66
CA ASN A 358 20.96 8.30 -31.20
C ASN A 358 20.37 9.65 -30.78
N ILE A 359 19.35 9.61 -29.95
CA ILE A 359 18.63 10.79 -29.46
C ILE A 359 18.75 10.81 -27.94
N HIS A 360 19.25 11.92 -27.42
CA HIS A 360 19.30 12.21 -25.99
C HIS A 360 18.19 13.22 -25.69
N CYS A 361 17.22 12.84 -24.87
CA CYS A 361 16.07 13.66 -24.52
C CYS A 361 16.03 13.95 -23.02
N GLU A 362 15.70 15.19 -22.68
CA GLU A 362 15.24 15.59 -21.35
C GLU A 362 13.75 15.88 -21.44
N ALA A 363 12.96 15.24 -20.60
CA ALA A 363 11.51 15.39 -20.57
C ALA A 363 11.00 15.71 -19.16
N ASP A 364 9.97 16.56 -19.10
CA ASP A 364 9.23 16.82 -17.88
C ASP A 364 8.16 15.73 -17.71
N LEU A 365 8.15 15.07 -16.55
CA LEU A 365 7.16 14.06 -16.18
C LEU A 365 6.15 14.68 -15.21
N GLN A 366 4.89 14.78 -15.63
CA GLN A 366 3.79 15.22 -14.80
C GLN A 366 3.00 14.00 -14.30
N LEU A 367 3.07 13.74 -13.00
CA LEU A 367 2.32 12.66 -12.37
C LEU A 367 0.99 13.18 -11.85
N ARG A 368 -0.09 12.46 -12.15
CA ARG A 368 -1.46 12.80 -11.69
C ARG A 368 -2.20 11.55 -11.26
N ILE A 369 -3.06 11.69 -10.25
CA ILE A 369 -4.00 10.65 -9.88
C ILE A 369 -5.35 11.01 -10.46
N SER A 370 -5.90 10.14 -11.32
CA SER A 370 -7.22 10.29 -11.93
C SER A 370 -7.92 8.96 -11.94
N GLU A 371 -9.17 8.91 -11.47
CA GLU A 371 -9.99 7.68 -11.44
C GLU A 371 -9.27 6.51 -10.73
N LYS A 372 -8.64 6.78 -9.58
CA LYS A 372 -7.80 5.82 -8.84
C LYS A 372 -6.58 5.29 -9.61
N LYS A 373 -6.20 5.89 -10.73
CA LYS A 373 -4.97 5.53 -11.45
C LYS A 373 -3.94 6.64 -11.35
N LEU A 374 -2.72 6.27 -10.97
CA LEU A 374 -1.52 7.08 -11.13
C LEU A 374 -1.10 7.06 -12.60
N ARG A 375 -1.24 8.20 -13.27
CA ARG A 375 -0.88 8.40 -14.67
C ARG A 375 0.30 9.36 -14.78
N GLY A 376 1.13 9.16 -15.80
CA GLY A 376 2.23 10.05 -16.14
C GLY A 376 2.02 10.68 -17.52
N GLU A 377 2.05 12.01 -17.59
CA GLU A 377 2.14 12.76 -18.83
C GLU A 377 3.60 13.17 -19.04
N VAL A 378 4.11 13.02 -20.27
CA VAL A 378 5.50 13.35 -20.61
C VAL A 378 5.50 14.46 -21.66
N GLY A 379 6.31 15.48 -21.42
CA GLY A 379 6.59 16.53 -22.41
C GLY A 379 8.08 16.63 -22.64
N ILE A 380 8.54 16.43 -23.88
CA ILE A 380 9.97 16.56 -24.20
C ILE A 380 10.35 18.05 -24.18
N ARG A 381 11.36 18.39 -23.38
CA ARG A 381 11.84 19.78 -23.20
C ARG A 381 13.04 20.08 -24.07
N GLU A 382 14.01 19.17 -24.11
CA GLU A 382 15.20 19.27 -24.95
C GLU A 382 15.47 17.91 -25.60
N SER A 383 15.90 17.92 -26.86
CA SER A 383 16.36 16.73 -27.58
C SER A 383 17.61 17.04 -28.37
N ARG A 384 18.61 16.16 -28.30
CA ARG A 384 19.86 16.26 -29.08
C ARG A 384 20.08 14.98 -29.87
N ALA A 385 20.26 15.15 -31.17
CA ALA A 385 20.45 14.07 -32.11
C ALA A 385 21.93 13.87 -32.46
N GLN A 386 22.37 12.63 -32.48
CA GLN A 386 23.68 12.25 -32.99
C GLN A 386 23.53 11.14 -34.01
N LEU A 387 23.95 11.41 -35.24
CA LEU A 387 23.97 10.42 -36.31
C LEU A 387 24.97 9.31 -35.96
N LYS A 388 24.50 8.06 -35.97
CA LYS A 388 25.32 6.89 -35.65
C LYS A 388 25.73 6.15 -36.91
N GLU A 389 24.77 5.81 -37.75
CA GLU A 389 24.99 5.17 -39.04
C GLU A 389 24.18 5.88 -40.10
N ASN A 390 24.83 6.12 -41.22
CA ASN A 390 24.24 6.78 -42.37
C ASN A 390 24.72 6.05 -43.62
N LYS A 391 23.81 5.40 -44.33
CA LYS A 391 24.11 4.81 -45.64
C LYS A 391 23.94 5.82 -46.78
N PHE A 392 23.43 7.02 -46.49
CA PHE A 392 23.21 8.09 -47.44
C PHE A 392 24.48 8.89 -47.68
N SER A 393 24.76 9.10 -48.96
CA SER A 393 26.00 9.72 -49.46
C SER A 393 26.28 11.13 -48.90
N GLU A 394 25.25 11.93 -48.59
CA GLU A 394 25.42 13.24 -47.93
C GLU A 394 24.20 13.57 -47.03
N MET A 395 24.38 13.58 -45.70
CA MET A 395 23.37 14.10 -44.77
C MET A 395 24.01 15.06 -43.78
N GLY A 396 23.61 16.33 -43.85
CA GLY A 396 24.03 17.36 -42.90
C GLY A 396 23.30 17.25 -41.56
N GLN A 397 23.90 17.75 -40.49
CA GLN A 397 23.33 17.74 -39.14
C GLN A 397 21.93 18.42 -39.09
N GLN A 398 21.71 19.48 -39.89
CA GLN A 398 20.40 20.15 -39.96
C GLN A 398 19.27 19.22 -40.43
N THR A 399 19.57 18.29 -41.34
CA THR A 399 18.59 17.31 -41.82
C THR A 399 18.33 16.23 -40.78
N VAL A 400 19.37 15.82 -40.04
CA VAL A 400 19.24 14.90 -38.90
C VAL A 400 18.37 15.54 -37.81
N ASP A 401 18.61 16.80 -37.46
CA ASP A 401 17.84 17.54 -36.46
C ASP A 401 16.38 17.70 -36.90
N LEU A 402 16.12 17.93 -38.19
CA LEU A 402 14.76 17.97 -38.75
C LEU A 402 14.04 16.62 -38.62
N ILE A 403 14.72 15.52 -38.96
CA ILE A 403 14.16 14.16 -38.82
C ILE A 403 13.83 13.86 -37.36
N VAL A 404 14.71 14.24 -36.43
CA VAL A 404 14.44 14.08 -34.99
C VAL A 404 13.26 14.92 -34.55
N ASN A 405 13.18 16.20 -34.94
CA ASN A 405 12.05 17.05 -34.60
C ASN A 405 10.71 16.50 -35.11
N MET A 406 10.70 15.92 -36.32
CA MET A 406 9.51 15.24 -36.85
C MET A 406 9.21 13.92 -36.14
N SER A 407 10.19 13.30 -35.48
CA SER A 407 10.01 12.03 -34.78
C SER A 407 9.73 12.16 -33.29
N LEU A 408 9.90 13.34 -32.69
CA LEU A 408 9.55 13.63 -31.30
C LEU A 408 8.13 13.19 -30.92
N PRO A 409 7.08 13.44 -31.73
CA PRO A 409 5.72 12.98 -31.38
C PRO A 409 5.63 11.46 -31.23
N PHE A 410 6.34 10.69 -32.08
CA PHE A 410 6.37 9.23 -31.94
C PHE A 410 7.12 8.78 -30.68
N LEU A 411 8.14 9.54 -30.25
CA LEU A 411 8.83 9.28 -28.99
C LEU A 411 7.93 9.56 -27.80
N GLU A 412 7.19 10.68 -27.82
CA GLU A 412 6.20 11.01 -26.80
C GLU A 412 5.11 9.95 -26.73
N ASP A 413 4.56 9.51 -27.87
CA ASP A 413 3.57 8.44 -27.94
C ASP A 413 4.10 7.10 -27.42
N ALA A 414 5.37 6.76 -27.71
CA ALA A 414 6.00 5.54 -27.20
C ALA A 414 6.09 5.55 -25.67
N ILE A 415 6.51 6.68 -25.10
CA ILE A 415 6.65 6.85 -23.65
C ILE A 415 5.28 6.95 -23.00
N TYR A 416 4.32 7.61 -23.65
CA TYR A 416 2.95 7.70 -23.18
C TYR A 416 2.31 6.32 -23.14
N GLY A 417 2.43 5.50 -24.20
CA GLY A 417 1.89 4.12 -24.20
C GLY A 417 2.44 3.23 -23.08
N PHE A 418 3.67 3.50 -22.61
CA PHE A 418 4.18 2.90 -21.38
C PHE A 418 3.38 3.41 -20.17
N LEU A 419 3.33 4.73 -19.96
CA LEU A 419 2.71 5.35 -18.77
C LEU A 419 1.17 5.39 -18.77
N GLU A 420 0.51 5.10 -19.90
CA GLU A 420 -0.93 5.30 -20.15
C GLU A 420 -1.81 4.34 -19.38
N ASN A 421 -1.38 3.08 -19.25
CA ASN A 421 -2.14 2.06 -18.51
C ASN A 421 -2.36 2.47 -17.05
N GLY A 422 -1.46 3.32 -16.54
CA GLY A 422 -1.45 3.84 -15.17
C GLY A 422 -1.24 2.74 -14.14
N LEU A 423 -0.76 3.13 -12.96
CA LEU A 423 -0.73 2.22 -11.80
C LEU A 423 -2.00 2.45 -10.98
N ASP A 424 -2.79 1.41 -10.76
CA ASP A 424 -3.97 1.54 -9.91
C ASP A 424 -3.52 1.84 -8.46
N ILE A 425 -4.03 2.91 -7.86
CA ILE A 425 -3.73 3.29 -6.48
C ILE A 425 -4.16 2.19 -5.51
N SER A 426 -5.19 1.40 -5.84
CA SER A 426 -5.57 0.22 -5.06
C SER A 426 -4.51 -0.90 -5.06
N GLU A 427 -3.55 -0.86 -5.99
CA GLU A 427 -2.35 -1.71 -5.99
C GLU A 427 -1.21 -1.13 -5.15
N ILE A 428 -1.32 0.10 -4.65
CA ILE A 428 -0.39 0.69 -3.68
C ILE A 428 -1.03 0.68 -2.29
N ILE A 429 -2.34 0.90 -2.24
CA ILE A 429 -3.16 1.06 -1.04
C ILE A 429 -4.30 0.05 -1.11
N LYS A 430 -4.16 -1.12 -0.46
CA LYS A 430 -5.25 -2.15 -0.43
C LYS A 430 -6.50 -1.68 0.30
N ILE A 431 -6.36 -0.69 1.18
CA ILE A 431 -7.50 -0.13 1.92
C ILE A 431 -8.24 0.84 0.99
N PRO A 432 -9.58 0.77 0.90
CA PRO A 432 -10.35 1.78 0.20
C PRO A 432 -9.95 3.17 0.69
N SER A 433 -9.62 4.05 -0.23
CA SER A 433 -9.16 5.40 0.06
C SER A 433 -9.96 6.45 -0.70
N SER A 434 -9.84 7.70 -0.30
CA SER A 434 -10.39 8.88 -0.98
C SER A 434 -9.47 10.08 -0.83
N ASN A 435 -9.77 11.16 -1.55
CA ASN A 435 -8.99 12.41 -1.56
C ASN A 435 -7.51 12.17 -1.87
N GLU A 436 -7.22 11.26 -2.80
CA GLU A 436 -5.85 10.96 -3.20
C GLU A 436 -5.17 12.20 -3.81
N ALA A 437 -3.96 12.48 -3.34
CA ALA A 437 -3.10 13.49 -3.91
C ALA A 437 -1.68 12.96 -4.08
N ILE A 438 -0.98 13.48 -5.08
CA ILE A 438 0.42 13.17 -5.33
C ILE A 438 1.24 14.45 -5.27
N LEU A 439 2.38 14.38 -4.60
CA LEU A 439 3.35 15.45 -4.48
C LEU A 439 4.72 14.90 -4.85
N ILE A 440 5.50 15.66 -5.59
CA ILE A 440 6.89 15.32 -5.90
C ILE A 440 7.78 16.12 -4.96
N GLN A 441 8.65 15.40 -4.25
CA GLN A 441 9.60 15.95 -3.31
C GLN A 441 11.01 15.54 -3.72
N GLN A 442 12.02 16.16 -3.11
CA GLN A 442 13.41 15.82 -3.36
C GLN A 442 13.66 14.32 -3.09
N GLY A 443 13.87 13.54 -4.15
CA GLY A 443 14.14 12.10 -4.08
C GLY A 443 12.94 11.19 -3.79
N PHE A 444 11.71 11.72 -3.69
CA PHE A 444 10.53 10.91 -3.35
C PHE A 444 9.27 11.36 -4.10
N VAL A 445 8.44 10.38 -4.47
CA VAL A 445 7.03 10.58 -4.77
C VAL A 445 6.26 10.37 -3.47
N HIS A 446 5.46 11.37 -3.08
CA HIS A 446 4.67 11.36 -1.87
C HIS A 446 3.18 11.29 -2.24
N ILE A 447 2.54 10.19 -1.88
CA ILE A 447 1.11 9.94 -2.08
C ILE A 447 0.39 10.14 -0.75
N LEU A 448 -0.67 10.94 -0.79
CA LEU A 448 -1.49 11.31 0.35
C LEU A 448 -2.90 10.77 0.14
N ALA A 449 -3.51 10.13 1.15
CA ALA A 449 -4.86 9.61 1.04
C ALA A 449 -5.61 9.58 2.38
N ASP A 450 -6.94 9.76 2.32
CA ASP A 450 -7.84 9.50 3.44
C ASP A 450 -8.36 8.07 3.34
N LEU A 451 -8.33 7.34 4.46
CA LEU A 451 -8.77 5.94 4.48
C LEU A 451 -10.28 5.87 4.71
N GLU A 452 -10.96 5.07 3.92
CA GLU A 452 -12.35 4.73 4.13
C GLU A 452 -12.43 3.42 4.91
N MET A 453 -13.18 3.42 6.01
CA MET A 453 -13.43 2.16 6.72
C MET A 453 -14.26 1.24 5.83
N TYR A 454 -13.78 0.01 5.65
CA TYR A 454 -14.59 -1.07 5.09
C TYR A 454 -15.88 -1.16 5.89
N LYS A 455 -17.01 -0.79 5.27
CA LYS A 455 -18.32 -1.19 5.78
C LYS A 455 -18.41 -2.69 5.53
N GLY A 456 -17.94 -3.49 6.47
CA GLY A 456 -18.19 -4.92 6.47
C GLY A 456 -19.71 -5.13 6.39
N ASN A 457 -20.15 -5.89 5.40
CA ASN A 457 -21.53 -6.39 5.33
C ASN A 457 -21.87 -7.24 6.54
#